data_AF-A0A9W9BMK7-F1
#
_entry.id   AF-A0A9W9BMK7-F1
#
_cell.length_a   1.000
_cell.length_b   1.000
_cell.length_c   1.000
_cell.angle_alpha   90.00
_cell.angle_beta   90.00
_cell.angle_gamma   90.00
#
_symmetry.space_group_name_H-M   'P 1'
#
loop_
_entity.id
_entity.type
_entity.pdbx_description
1 polymer ?
#
loop_
_entity_poly.entity_id
_entity_poly.type
_entity_poly.pdbx_seq_one_letter_code
_entity_poly.pdbx_strand_id
1 'polypeptide(L)'
;MSNAGSYKQRKEDFVSNLTGGSVSEIGYVTLVAPAAVLLWSVLQARQSFFKPYSVLGFVVDFSLTVGTFLLATTLYSDSPVLLNLLLLAPAFLIWLLPSSTGGSKKKPRLPPNAQSKVAAGPLPALSIKPFLTTYRGYMMITTVVAILAVDFRLFPRRFAKVETWGTSLMDMGVGSFVFSAGIVAARPVLKERASGRRVPLGTRLLQSIRHSIPLLVLGFIRLLSVKGLEYAEHVSEYGVHWNFFFTLGFLPPFVAIFQAIFDIIPSHAALALLLVGTYQALLENTALKGFVLTAPRVDLISMNREGIFSFIGYLAIFLAGQDLGKFIIPRNITSSSNSTAGMQRNTLLMTIAVWAGIWTVLYTIVTSYNYGLGLTVSRRLANLPYVLWVAAFNCWQILAFCVIDTIFFPAFYNAADARSEKEAYEASTSFVLKAYNRNGLAVFLIANLLTGLVNMTIPTLDATPVVAMGVLLAYTATVTGVAVLLDIYDISIKL
;
A
#
# COMPACT_ATOMS: atom_id res chain seq x y z
N MET A 1 -42.39 -5.37 1.96
CA MET A 1 -41.48 -4.53 1.14
C MET A 1 -41.00 -3.24 1.85
N SER A 2 -41.42 -2.92 3.08
CA SER A 2 -41.02 -1.69 3.80
C SER A 2 -39.66 -1.74 4.52
N ASN A 3 -39.15 -2.93 4.90
CA ASN A 3 -37.90 -3.04 5.69
C ASN A 3 -36.61 -2.93 4.86
N ALA A 4 -36.61 -3.33 3.59
CA ALA A 4 -35.39 -3.31 2.76
C ALA A 4 -34.95 -1.88 2.41
N GLY A 5 -35.90 -1.00 2.10
CA GLY A 5 -35.64 0.43 1.89
C GLY A 5 -35.11 1.12 3.14
N SER A 6 -35.70 0.82 4.31
CA SER A 6 -35.24 1.35 5.60
C SER A 6 -33.82 0.88 5.96
N TYR A 7 -33.48 -0.38 5.68
CA TYR A 7 -32.13 -0.90 5.95
C TYR A 7 -31.07 -0.32 5.00
N LYS A 8 -31.39 -0.18 3.71
CA LYS A 8 -30.50 0.46 2.72
C LYS A 8 -30.20 1.91 3.12
N GLN A 9 -31.24 2.68 3.47
CA GLN A 9 -31.08 4.05 3.94
C GLN A 9 -30.23 4.13 5.21
N ARG A 10 -30.48 3.26 6.19
CA ARG A 10 -29.61 3.17 7.39
C ARG A 10 -28.16 2.86 7.05
N LYS A 11 -27.87 2.03 6.04
CA LYS A 11 -26.50 1.75 5.58
C LYS A 11 -25.86 2.97 4.93
N GLU A 12 -26.61 3.70 4.11
CA GLU A 12 -26.15 4.94 3.48
C GLU A 12 -25.86 6.01 4.54
N ASP A 13 -26.79 6.24 5.46
CA ASP A 13 -26.62 7.19 6.58
C ASP A 13 -25.41 6.83 7.46
N PHE A 14 -25.15 5.54 7.64
CA PHE A 14 -24.05 5.04 8.49
C PHE A 14 -22.65 5.36 7.94
N VAL A 15 -22.52 5.61 6.64
CA VAL A 15 -21.23 5.94 5.99
C VAL A 15 -21.19 7.35 5.40
N SER A 16 -22.24 8.14 5.61
CA SER A 16 -22.35 9.51 5.11
C SER A 16 -21.95 10.54 6.18
N ASN A 17 -21.61 11.75 5.71
CA ASN A 17 -21.24 12.95 6.48
C ASN A 17 -20.12 12.74 7.52
N LEU A 18 -19.17 11.86 7.23
CA LEU A 18 -18.05 11.59 8.12
C LEU A 18 -16.92 12.60 7.91
N THR A 19 -16.35 13.09 9.02
CA THR A 19 -15.25 14.09 9.05
C THR A 19 -13.88 13.48 9.34
N GLY A 20 -13.84 12.19 9.71
CA GLY A 20 -12.60 11.46 9.97
C GLY A 20 -12.00 11.74 11.36
N GLY A 21 -10.72 11.41 11.52
CA GLY A 21 -9.92 11.61 12.72
C GLY A 21 -8.66 12.44 12.44
N SER A 22 -7.79 12.55 13.45
CA SER A 22 -6.53 13.28 13.30
C SER A 22 -5.47 12.45 12.56
N VAL A 23 -4.54 13.12 11.88
CA VAL A 23 -3.41 12.43 11.22
C VAL A 23 -2.54 11.67 12.21
N SER A 24 -2.36 12.19 13.43
CA SER A 24 -1.59 11.50 14.48
C SER A 24 -2.25 10.20 14.92
N GLU A 25 -3.58 10.18 15.03
CA GLU A 25 -4.33 8.96 15.35
C GLU A 25 -4.12 7.88 14.27
N ILE A 26 -4.22 8.26 12.99
CA ILE A 26 -3.95 7.35 11.87
C ILE A 26 -2.51 6.83 11.95
N GLY A 27 -1.56 7.69 12.33
CA GLY A 27 -0.18 7.31 12.61
C GLY A 27 -0.07 6.23 13.70
N TYR A 28 -0.72 6.41 14.86
CA TYR A 28 -0.65 5.44 15.97
C TYR A 28 -1.29 4.09 15.63
N VAL A 29 -2.44 4.10 14.94
CA VAL A 29 -3.13 2.86 14.53
C VAL A 29 -2.31 2.10 13.49
N THR A 30 -1.69 2.81 12.56
CA THR A 30 -0.88 2.18 11.49
C THR A 30 0.53 1.82 11.95
N LEU A 31 1.02 2.37 13.08
CA LEU A 31 2.28 1.98 13.71
C LEU A 31 2.27 0.52 14.20
N VAL A 32 1.08 -0.06 14.40
CA VAL A 32 0.92 -1.49 14.69
C VAL A 32 1.57 -2.36 13.61
N ALA A 33 1.62 -1.87 12.37
CA ALA A 33 2.25 -2.57 11.26
C ALA A 33 3.76 -2.82 11.46
N PRO A 34 4.60 -1.77 11.57
CA PRO A 34 6.01 -1.97 11.87
C PRO A 34 6.23 -2.61 13.25
N ALA A 35 5.38 -2.36 14.26
CA ALA A 35 5.52 -3.03 15.56
C ALA A 35 5.32 -4.55 15.48
N ALA A 36 4.31 -5.01 14.74
CA ALA A 36 4.06 -6.42 14.50
C ALA A 36 5.17 -7.07 13.66
N VAL A 37 5.66 -6.38 12.63
CA VAL A 37 6.78 -6.86 11.80
C VAL A 37 8.08 -6.90 12.62
N LEU A 38 8.30 -5.97 13.54
CA LEU A 38 9.44 -5.98 14.45
C LEU A 38 9.40 -7.23 15.33
N LEU A 39 8.25 -7.52 15.96
CA LEU A 39 8.07 -8.73 16.77
C LEU A 39 8.28 -10.00 15.94
N TRP A 40 7.70 -10.07 14.73
CA TRP A 40 7.94 -11.16 13.79
C TRP A 40 9.42 -11.33 13.45
N SER A 41 10.12 -10.22 13.19
CA SER A 41 11.54 -10.19 12.82
C SER A 41 12.44 -10.64 13.97
N VAL A 42 12.13 -10.23 15.21
CA VAL A 42 12.85 -10.69 16.41
C VAL A 42 12.68 -12.19 16.61
N LEU A 43 11.44 -12.70 16.52
CA LEU A 43 11.14 -14.13 16.62
C LEU A 43 11.92 -14.94 15.58
N GLN A 44 11.98 -14.45 14.35
CA GLN A 44 12.69 -15.12 13.27
C GLN A 44 14.21 -15.03 13.42
N ALA A 45 14.76 -13.84 13.66
CA ALA A 45 16.20 -13.61 13.69
C ALA A 45 16.88 -14.20 14.94
N ARG A 46 16.21 -14.15 16.10
CA ARG A 46 16.77 -14.66 17.38
C ARG A 46 16.48 -16.14 17.61
N GLN A 47 15.25 -16.57 17.32
CA GLN A 47 14.76 -17.91 17.68
C GLN A 47 14.54 -18.83 16.47
N SER A 48 14.63 -18.32 15.23
CA SER A 48 14.31 -19.08 14.01
C SER A 48 12.91 -19.73 14.07
N PHE A 49 11.97 -19.08 14.76
CA PHE A 49 10.67 -19.65 15.11
C PHE A 49 9.86 -20.16 13.90
N PHE A 50 9.99 -19.51 12.74
CA PHE A 50 9.25 -19.87 11.53
C PHE A 50 9.98 -20.89 10.64
N LYS A 51 11.10 -21.47 11.11
CA LYS A 51 11.88 -22.49 10.38
C LYS A 51 12.09 -23.75 11.24
N PRO A 52 11.45 -24.89 10.91
CA PRO A 52 10.53 -25.13 9.79
C PRO A 52 9.17 -24.44 9.97
N TYR A 53 8.48 -24.14 8.86
CA TYR A 53 7.19 -23.47 8.90
C TYR A 53 6.10 -24.45 9.34
N SER A 54 5.76 -24.43 10.62
CA SER A 54 4.73 -25.27 11.23
C SER A 54 3.36 -24.61 11.20
N VAL A 55 2.30 -25.37 11.53
CA VAL A 55 0.94 -24.82 11.71
C VAL A 55 0.92 -23.72 12.76
N LEU A 56 1.67 -23.89 13.87
CA LEU A 56 1.82 -22.85 14.88
C LEU A 56 2.49 -21.60 14.31
N GLY A 57 3.55 -21.78 13.50
CA GLY A 57 4.21 -20.68 12.79
C GLY A 57 3.23 -19.90 11.91
N PHE A 58 2.35 -20.61 11.19
CA PHE A 58 1.29 -19.98 10.39
C PHE A 58 0.29 -19.18 11.24
N VAL A 59 -0.21 -19.77 12.33
CA VAL A 59 -1.17 -19.11 13.23
C VAL A 59 -0.57 -17.85 13.83
N VAL A 60 0.70 -17.90 14.25
CA VAL A 60 1.41 -16.73 14.79
C VAL A 60 1.68 -15.70 13.70
N ASP A 61 2.09 -16.09 12.50
CA ASP A 61 2.31 -15.17 11.37
C ASP A 61 1.00 -14.45 10.99
N PHE A 62 -0.11 -15.20 10.87
CA PHE A 62 -1.44 -14.63 10.64
C PHE A 62 -1.89 -13.69 11.77
N SER A 63 -1.71 -14.10 13.03
CA SER A 63 -2.11 -13.30 14.19
C SER A 63 -1.31 -11.99 14.26
N LEU A 64 -0.01 -12.04 14.01
CA LEU A 64 0.86 -10.86 13.99
C LEU A 64 0.56 -9.94 12.81
N THR A 65 0.36 -10.48 11.61
CA THR A 65 0.21 -9.65 10.39
C THR A 65 -1.22 -9.14 10.18
N VAL A 66 -2.22 -10.00 10.34
CA VAL A 66 -3.63 -9.71 10.09
C VAL A 66 -4.37 -9.39 11.39
N GLY A 67 -4.17 -10.24 12.41
CA GLY A 67 -4.88 -10.12 13.69
C GLY A 67 -4.59 -8.81 14.43
N THR A 68 -3.33 -8.37 14.47
CA THR A 68 -2.97 -7.11 15.13
C THR A 68 -3.61 -5.90 14.49
N PHE A 69 -3.67 -5.83 13.15
CA PHE A 69 -4.36 -4.73 12.46
C PHE A 69 -5.87 -4.76 12.68
N LEU A 70 -6.47 -5.96 12.67
CA LEU A 70 -7.88 -6.12 12.99
C LEU A 70 -8.17 -5.60 14.40
N LEU A 71 -7.35 -5.98 15.38
CA LEU A 71 -7.46 -5.47 16.76
C LEU A 71 -7.28 -3.96 16.83
N ALA A 72 -6.30 -3.40 16.12
CA ALA A 72 -6.02 -1.97 16.09
C ALA A 72 -7.18 -1.13 15.53
N THR A 73 -7.95 -1.70 14.61
CA THR A 73 -9.08 -1.03 13.95
C THR A 73 -10.43 -1.39 14.55
N THR A 74 -10.45 -2.18 15.63
CA THR A 74 -11.66 -2.61 16.33
C THR A 74 -11.52 -2.41 17.84
N LEU A 75 -11.10 -3.43 18.58
CA LEU A 75 -11.10 -3.44 20.04
C LEU A 75 -10.12 -2.44 20.67
N TYR A 76 -8.97 -2.21 20.03
CA TYR A 76 -7.93 -1.30 20.51
C TYR A 76 -7.94 0.06 19.80
N SER A 77 -9.03 0.39 19.08
CA SER A 77 -9.08 1.64 18.32
C SER A 77 -8.95 2.89 19.18
N ASP A 78 -9.47 2.85 20.41
CA ASP A 78 -9.41 3.96 21.36
C ASP A 78 -8.07 4.00 22.13
N SER A 79 -7.33 2.89 22.13
CA SER A 79 -6.05 2.76 22.81
C SER A 79 -4.96 2.13 21.91
N PRO A 80 -4.65 2.71 20.73
CA PRO A 80 -3.71 2.12 19.78
C PRO A 80 -2.28 2.06 20.33
N VAL A 81 -1.92 3.00 21.21
CA VAL A 81 -0.61 3.03 21.88
C VAL A 81 -0.43 1.81 22.78
N LEU A 82 -1.48 1.39 23.50
CA LEU A 82 -1.43 0.18 24.34
C LEU A 82 -1.12 -1.06 23.50
N LEU A 83 -1.80 -1.23 22.35
CA LEU A 83 -1.54 -2.36 21.47
C LEU A 83 -0.11 -2.35 20.92
N ASN A 84 0.40 -1.19 20.53
CA ASN A 84 1.81 -1.06 20.12
C ASN A 84 2.76 -1.47 21.25
N LEU A 85 2.55 -1.00 22.48
CA LEU A 85 3.36 -1.40 23.63
C LEU A 85 3.30 -2.90 23.92
N LEU A 86 2.12 -3.51 23.79
CA LEU A 86 1.92 -4.96 23.94
C LEU A 86 2.64 -5.79 22.87
N LEU A 87 2.92 -5.22 21.69
CA LEU A 87 3.72 -5.86 20.65
C LEU A 87 5.23 -5.60 20.84
N LEU A 88 5.61 -4.40 21.29
CA LEU A 88 7.00 -4.01 21.51
C LEU A 88 7.61 -4.68 22.75
N ALA A 89 6.84 -4.84 23.83
CA ALA A 89 7.30 -5.47 25.06
C ALA A 89 7.85 -6.90 24.84
N PRO A 90 7.11 -7.84 24.23
CA PRO A 90 7.66 -9.17 23.93
C PRO A 90 8.80 -9.11 22.91
N ALA A 91 8.78 -8.18 21.94
CA ALA A 91 9.88 -8.01 21.00
C ALA A 91 11.19 -7.62 21.73
N PHE A 92 11.09 -6.72 22.71
CA PHE A 92 12.22 -6.31 23.54
C PHE A 92 12.70 -7.46 24.45
N LEU A 93 11.78 -8.16 25.12
CA LEU A 93 12.13 -9.30 25.98
C LEU A 93 12.83 -10.42 25.20
N ILE A 94 12.31 -10.80 24.03
CA ILE A 94 12.93 -11.84 23.18
C ILE A 94 14.26 -11.35 22.61
N TRP A 95 14.40 -10.05 22.37
CA TRP A 95 15.68 -9.50 21.92
C TRP A 95 16.77 -9.62 23.00
N LEU A 96 16.43 -9.53 24.29
CA LEU A 96 17.36 -9.75 25.41
C LEU A 96 17.75 -11.22 25.60
N LEU A 97 16.91 -12.16 25.16
CA LEU A 97 17.22 -13.59 25.27
C LEU A 97 18.41 -13.98 24.38
N PRO A 98 19.23 -14.97 24.80
CA PRO A 98 20.27 -15.53 23.96
C PRO A 98 19.70 -16.03 22.64
N SER A 99 20.44 -15.80 21.56
CA SER A 99 20.07 -16.35 20.26
C SER A 99 20.16 -17.87 20.30
N SER A 100 19.03 -18.56 20.12
CA SER A 100 18.99 -20.03 20.04
C SER A 100 19.72 -20.58 18.80
N THR A 101 20.18 -19.71 17.90
CA THR A 101 20.94 -20.03 16.69
C THR A 101 22.43 -20.35 16.93
N GLY A 102 22.81 -20.70 18.17
CA GLY A 102 24.17 -21.14 18.55
C GLY A 102 24.60 -22.52 18.03
N GLY A 103 23.77 -23.23 17.26
CA GLY A 103 24.12 -24.48 16.61
C GLY A 103 24.72 -24.25 15.21
N SER A 104 25.98 -24.65 15.03
CA SER A 104 26.72 -24.68 13.76
C SER A 104 25.83 -24.96 12.53
N LYS A 105 25.72 -23.98 11.61
CA LYS A 105 25.11 -24.16 10.30
C LYS A 105 25.99 -25.08 9.45
N LYS A 106 25.94 -26.40 9.68
CA LYS A 106 26.39 -27.36 8.66
C LYS A 106 25.44 -27.19 7.48
N LYS A 107 25.91 -26.48 6.44
CA LYS A 107 25.24 -26.40 5.14
C LYS A 107 24.94 -27.84 4.70
N PRO A 108 23.68 -28.25 4.51
CA PRO A 108 23.39 -29.54 3.91
C PRO A 108 24.01 -29.54 2.51
N ARG A 109 25.00 -30.42 2.28
CA ARG A 109 25.60 -30.63 0.96
C ARG A 109 24.54 -31.30 0.10
N LEU A 110 23.93 -30.54 -0.81
CA LEU A 110 23.02 -31.08 -1.83
C LEU A 110 23.78 -31.98 -2.80
N PRO A 111 23.13 -33.04 -3.34
CA PRO A 111 23.73 -33.93 -4.32
C PRO A 111 24.16 -33.16 -5.60
N PRO A 112 25.22 -33.61 -6.29
CA PRO A 112 25.85 -32.89 -7.41
C PRO A 112 24.88 -32.47 -8.52
N ASN A 113 23.85 -33.28 -8.79
CA ASN A 113 22.87 -33.05 -9.85
C ASN A 113 21.84 -31.93 -9.55
N ALA A 114 21.70 -31.47 -8.31
CA ALA A 114 20.84 -30.33 -7.97
C ALA A 114 21.58 -28.98 -7.99
N GLN A 115 22.91 -28.99 -7.97
CA GLN A 115 23.74 -27.79 -8.09
C GLN A 115 23.77 -27.25 -9.52
N SER A 116 23.57 -28.10 -10.53
CA SER A 116 23.59 -27.70 -11.95
C SER A 116 22.29 -27.05 -12.43
N LYS A 117 21.14 -27.27 -11.76
CA LYS A 117 19.84 -26.65 -12.13
C LYS A 117 19.56 -25.32 -11.41
N VAL A 118 20.23 -25.04 -10.29
CA VAL A 118 20.18 -23.75 -9.58
C VAL A 118 21.52 -23.05 -9.81
N ALA A 119 21.81 -22.73 -11.07
CA ALA A 119 23.05 -22.06 -11.42
C ALA A 119 23.20 -20.76 -10.61
N ALA A 120 24.35 -20.60 -9.94
CA ALA A 120 24.80 -19.36 -9.37
C ALA A 120 25.06 -18.34 -10.49
N GLY A 121 23.97 -17.79 -11.04
CA GLY A 121 24.04 -16.74 -12.05
C GLY A 121 24.48 -15.42 -11.43
N PRO A 122 25.02 -14.50 -12.25
CA PRO A 122 25.33 -13.15 -11.79
C PRO A 122 24.07 -12.48 -11.22
N LEU A 123 24.27 -11.66 -10.19
CA LEU A 123 23.19 -10.96 -9.51
C LEU A 123 22.39 -10.10 -10.50
N PRO A 124 21.06 -10.18 -10.50
CA PRO A 124 20.24 -9.36 -11.37
C PRO A 124 20.43 -7.87 -11.03
N ALA A 125 20.39 -7.02 -12.05
CA ALA A 125 20.57 -5.58 -11.89
C ALA A 125 19.56 -4.92 -10.92
N LEU A 126 18.38 -5.53 -10.74
CA LEU A 126 17.33 -5.09 -9.84
C LEU A 126 17.06 -6.17 -8.78
N SER A 127 17.15 -5.80 -7.51
CA SER A 127 16.87 -6.69 -6.38
C SER A 127 15.42 -6.59 -5.92
N ILE A 128 14.81 -7.71 -5.49
CA ILE A 128 13.52 -7.70 -4.79
C ILE A 128 13.81 -7.50 -3.31
N LYS A 129 13.50 -6.32 -2.79
CA LYS A 129 13.78 -5.97 -1.40
C LYS A 129 12.70 -6.53 -0.45
N PRO A 130 13.04 -7.18 0.67
CA PRO A 130 12.05 -7.73 1.60
C PRO A 130 11.14 -6.65 2.21
N PHE A 131 11.69 -5.51 2.65
CA PHE A 131 10.89 -4.40 3.20
C PHE A 131 9.82 -3.87 2.24
N LEU A 132 10.06 -3.92 0.92
CA LEU A 132 9.04 -3.53 -0.08
C LEU A 132 7.95 -4.58 -0.20
N THR A 133 8.31 -5.86 -0.13
CA THR A 133 7.33 -6.95 -0.06
C THR A 133 6.46 -6.82 1.20
N THR A 134 7.09 -6.56 2.35
CA THR A 134 6.42 -6.34 3.63
C THR A 134 5.47 -5.15 3.56
N TYR A 135 5.94 -3.99 3.10
CA TYR A 135 5.13 -2.78 2.93
C TYR A 135 3.89 -3.03 2.05
N ARG A 136 4.09 -3.64 0.87
CA ARG A 136 3.01 -3.91 -0.08
C ARG A 136 2.03 -4.97 0.43
N GLY A 137 2.55 -6.02 1.08
CA GLY A 137 1.74 -7.07 1.70
C GLY A 137 0.86 -6.50 2.80
N TYR A 138 1.44 -5.67 3.69
CA TYR A 138 0.70 -5.06 4.78
C TYR A 138 -0.35 -4.06 4.25
N MET A 139 0.01 -3.21 3.28
CA MET A 139 -0.95 -2.33 2.60
C MET A 139 -2.14 -3.10 2.01
N MET A 140 -1.92 -4.31 1.48
CA MET A 140 -3.00 -5.16 0.99
C MET A 140 -3.86 -5.72 2.14
N ILE A 141 -3.23 -6.24 3.20
CA ILE A 141 -3.93 -6.76 4.37
C ILE A 141 -4.81 -5.69 5.00
N THR A 142 -4.28 -4.48 5.22
CA THR A 142 -5.04 -3.38 5.82
C THR A 142 -6.24 -3.01 4.97
N THR A 143 -6.08 -3.00 3.66
CA THR A 143 -7.17 -2.77 2.71
C THR A 143 -8.24 -3.85 2.84
N VAL A 144 -7.85 -5.13 2.77
CA VAL A 144 -8.77 -6.28 2.87
C VAL A 144 -9.55 -6.25 4.17
N VAL A 145 -8.88 -5.97 5.30
CA VAL A 145 -9.55 -5.86 6.60
C VAL A 145 -10.54 -4.68 6.60
N ALA A 146 -10.11 -3.50 6.16
CA ALA A 146 -10.90 -2.27 6.25
C ALA A 146 -12.15 -2.29 5.34
N ILE A 147 -12.08 -2.89 4.13
CA ILE A 147 -13.22 -2.88 3.19
C ILE A 147 -14.43 -3.67 3.70
N LEU A 148 -14.24 -4.65 4.59
CA LEU A 148 -15.36 -5.34 5.24
C LEU A 148 -15.63 -4.78 6.64
N ALA A 149 -14.59 -4.45 7.41
CA ALA A 149 -14.74 -3.96 8.78
C ALA A 149 -15.61 -2.69 8.85
N VAL A 150 -15.50 -1.81 7.84
CA VAL A 150 -16.30 -0.58 7.75
C VAL A 150 -17.81 -0.84 7.78
N ASP A 151 -18.30 -2.00 7.35
CA ASP A 151 -19.74 -2.29 7.34
C ASP A 151 -20.29 -2.67 8.72
N PHE A 152 -19.42 -2.90 9.72
CA PHE A 152 -19.77 -3.22 11.09
C PHE A 152 -19.62 -2.01 12.02
N ARG A 153 -20.50 -1.90 13.02
CA ARG A 153 -20.39 -0.88 14.10
C ARG A 153 -19.12 -0.98 14.92
N LEU A 154 -18.51 -2.16 14.96
CA LEU A 154 -17.26 -2.42 15.66
C LEU A 154 -16.08 -1.59 15.10
N PHE A 155 -16.11 -1.25 13.81
CA PHE A 155 -15.10 -0.38 13.21
C PHE A 155 -15.47 1.08 13.47
N PRO A 156 -14.60 1.89 14.09
CA PRO A 156 -14.89 3.29 14.38
C PRO A 156 -15.10 4.12 13.11
N ARG A 157 -16.12 4.98 13.13
CA ARG A 157 -16.47 5.82 11.96
C ARG A 157 -15.41 6.87 11.62
N ARG A 158 -14.58 7.28 12.58
CA ARG A 158 -13.42 8.16 12.34
C ARG A 158 -12.36 7.56 11.42
N PHE A 159 -12.34 6.23 11.25
CA PHE A 159 -11.45 5.55 10.30
C PHE A 159 -12.08 5.33 8.93
N ALA A 160 -13.39 5.48 8.81
CA ALA A 160 -14.11 5.37 7.55
C ALA A 160 -13.90 6.63 6.69
N LYS A 161 -14.13 6.48 5.38
CA LYS A 161 -13.85 7.52 4.39
C LYS A 161 -14.53 8.83 4.75
N VAL A 162 -13.79 9.92 4.58
CA VAL A 162 -14.31 11.27 4.74
C VAL A 162 -15.00 11.71 3.46
N GLU A 163 -16.05 12.51 3.58
CA GLU A 163 -16.80 13.00 2.42
C GLU A 163 -16.05 14.06 1.61
N THR A 164 -15.67 15.15 2.27
CA THR A 164 -15.09 16.31 1.56
C THR A 164 -13.79 16.79 2.18
N TRP A 165 -13.76 17.04 3.49
CA TRP A 165 -12.60 17.60 4.19
C TRP A 165 -12.32 16.85 5.48
N GLY A 166 -11.05 16.49 5.69
CA GLY A 166 -10.60 15.70 6.84
C GLY A 166 -9.68 14.57 6.43
N THR A 167 -9.31 13.74 7.40
CA THR A 167 -8.40 12.61 7.21
C THR A 167 -8.95 11.37 7.88
N SER A 168 -8.89 10.22 7.21
CA SER A 168 -9.21 8.93 7.79
C SER A 168 -8.24 7.85 7.35
N LEU A 169 -8.26 6.71 8.06
CA LEU A 169 -7.47 5.54 7.69
C LEU A 169 -7.85 5.02 6.29
N MET A 170 -9.14 4.99 5.95
CA MET A 170 -9.59 4.53 4.63
C MET A 170 -9.24 5.51 3.51
N ASP A 171 -9.06 6.80 3.81
CA ASP A 171 -8.63 7.78 2.80
C ASP A 171 -7.19 7.55 2.34
N MET A 172 -6.34 6.92 3.17
CA MET A 172 -4.97 6.57 2.81
C MET A 172 -4.87 5.45 1.77
N GLY A 173 -5.85 4.54 1.72
CA GLY A 173 -5.74 3.29 0.95
C GLY A 173 -5.43 3.53 -0.53
N VAL A 174 -6.30 4.28 -1.21
CA VAL A 174 -6.16 4.61 -2.64
C VAL A 174 -4.83 5.32 -2.91
N GLY A 175 -4.47 6.31 -2.09
CA GLY A 175 -3.21 7.02 -2.20
C GLY A 175 -2.00 6.09 -2.08
N SER A 176 -1.99 5.19 -1.10
CA SER A 176 -0.93 4.20 -0.90
C SER A 176 -0.81 3.21 -2.06
N PHE A 177 -1.94 2.76 -2.65
CA PHE A 177 -1.92 1.93 -3.86
C PHE A 177 -1.27 2.64 -5.04
N VAL A 178 -1.65 3.90 -5.28
CA VAL A 178 -1.11 4.73 -6.36
C VAL A 178 0.39 4.98 -6.15
N PHE A 179 0.80 5.32 -4.93
CA PHE A 179 2.20 5.53 -4.56
C PHE A 179 3.02 4.24 -4.76
N SER A 180 2.48 3.10 -4.31
CA SER A 180 3.09 1.78 -4.46
C SER A 180 3.19 1.32 -5.91
N ALA A 181 2.20 1.65 -6.75
CA ALA A 181 2.25 1.44 -8.20
C ALA A 181 3.35 2.30 -8.84
N GLY A 182 3.48 3.56 -8.42
CA GLY A 182 4.56 4.46 -8.82
C GLY A 182 5.95 3.87 -8.53
N ILE A 183 6.17 3.34 -7.33
CA ILE A 183 7.42 2.65 -6.96
C ILE A 183 7.74 1.54 -7.97
N VAL A 184 6.78 0.65 -8.25
CA VAL A 184 7.00 -0.48 -9.16
C VAL A 184 7.22 -0.01 -10.60
N ALA A 185 6.58 1.08 -11.02
CA ALA A 185 6.77 1.72 -12.31
C ALA A 185 8.15 2.35 -12.52
N ALA A 186 9.00 2.43 -11.48
CA ALA A 186 10.41 2.77 -11.65
C ALA A 186 11.23 1.61 -12.25
N ARG A 187 10.80 0.34 -12.12
CA ARG A 187 11.56 -0.83 -12.61
C ARG A 187 11.84 -0.80 -14.12
N PRO A 188 10.84 -0.56 -15.00
CA PRO A 188 11.10 -0.49 -16.44
C PRO A 188 12.07 0.64 -16.79
N VAL A 189 11.92 1.81 -16.16
CA VAL A 189 12.79 2.98 -16.35
C VAL A 189 14.24 2.68 -15.93
N LEU A 190 14.44 1.99 -14.80
CA LEU A 190 15.76 1.58 -14.33
C LEU A 190 16.39 0.50 -15.22
N LYS A 191 15.59 -0.46 -15.70
CA LYS A 191 16.06 -1.50 -16.63
C LYS A 191 16.51 -0.89 -17.95
N GLU A 192 15.79 0.12 -18.42
CA GLU A 192 16.13 0.88 -19.61
C GLU A 192 17.49 1.59 -19.45
N ARG A 193 17.65 2.37 -18.36
CA ARG A 193 18.91 3.04 -18.01
C ARG A 193 20.08 2.06 -17.91
N ALA A 194 19.88 0.91 -17.27
CA ALA A 194 20.91 -0.12 -17.13
C ALA A 194 21.29 -0.77 -18.48
N SER A 195 20.35 -0.86 -19.42
CA SER A 195 20.58 -1.44 -20.76
C SER A 195 21.18 -0.46 -21.77
N GLY A 196 21.27 0.84 -21.45
CA GLY A 196 21.75 1.88 -22.34
C GLY A 196 20.88 2.15 -23.57
N ARG A 197 19.75 1.44 -23.74
CA ARG A 197 18.86 1.58 -24.89
C ARG A 197 17.69 2.48 -24.54
N ARG A 198 17.54 3.61 -25.23
CA ARG A 198 16.33 4.44 -25.10
C ARG A 198 15.19 3.81 -25.88
N VAL A 199 14.11 3.46 -25.19
CA VAL A 199 12.88 2.94 -25.80
C VAL A 199 12.06 4.13 -26.32
N PRO A 200 11.59 4.12 -27.59
CA PRO A 200 10.72 5.17 -28.14
C PRO A 200 9.45 5.37 -27.32
N LEU A 201 8.94 6.61 -27.28
CA LEU A 201 7.72 6.96 -26.54
C LEU A 201 6.51 6.12 -26.97
N GLY A 202 6.33 5.90 -28.28
CA GLY A 202 5.22 5.08 -28.79
C GLY A 202 5.25 3.64 -28.27
N THR A 203 6.43 3.02 -28.21
CA THR A 203 6.58 1.67 -27.64
C THR A 203 6.39 1.64 -26.12
N ARG A 204 6.82 2.69 -25.40
CA ARG A 204 6.55 2.81 -23.96
C ARG A 204 5.06 2.99 -23.68
N LEU A 205 4.37 3.81 -24.49
CA LEU A 205 2.95 4.05 -24.37
C LEU A 205 2.16 2.78 -24.67
N LEU A 206 2.49 2.07 -25.77
CA LEU A 206 1.84 0.81 -26.12
C LEU A 206 2.03 -0.26 -25.02
N GLN A 207 3.24 -0.37 -24.47
CA GLN A 207 3.50 -1.27 -23.35
C GLN A 207 2.72 -0.86 -22.09
N SER A 208 2.65 0.43 -21.77
CA SER A 208 1.91 0.95 -20.62
C SER A 208 0.41 0.71 -20.77
N ILE A 209 -0.15 0.93 -21.96
CA ILE A 209 -1.56 0.64 -22.27
C ILE A 209 -1.82 -0.84 -22.12
N ARG A 210 -0.96 -1.72 -22.69
CA ARG A 210 -1.13 -3.17 -22.59
C ARG A 210 -1.16 -3.66 -21.15
N HIS A 211 -0.30 -3.13 -20.28
CA HIS A 211 -0.31 -3.45 -18.85
C HIS A 211 -1.49 -2.85 -18.09
N SER A 212 -2.17 -1.86 -18.67
CA SER A 212 -3.34 -1.22 -18.06
C SER A 212 -4.66 -1.88 -18.47
N ILE A 213 -4.67 -2.68 -19.55
CA ILE A 213 -5.87 -3.35 -20.07
C ILE A 213 -6.61 -4.13 -18.98
N PRO A 214 -5.98 -4.99 -18.17
CA PRO A 214 -6.74 -5.80 -17.22
C PRO A 214 -7.38 -4.96 -16.12
N LEU A 215 -6.73 -3.88 -15.69
CA LEU A 215 -7.33 -2.90 -14.78
C LEU A 215 -8.53 -2.19 -15.43
N LEU A 216 -8.43 -1.79 -16.69
CA LEU A 216 -9.55 -1.16 -17.40
C LEU A 216 -10.73 -2.13 -17.56
N VAL A 217 -10.47 -3.40 -17.90
CA VAL A 217 -11.50 -4.45 -17.99
C VAL A 217 -12.18 -4.64 -16.63
N LEU A 218 -11.42 -4.70 -15.54
CA LEU A 218 -11.98 -4.74 -14.18
C LEU A 218 -12.81 -3.48 -13.85
N GLY A 219 -12.38 -2.32 -14.33
CA GLY A 219 -13.15 -1.08 -14.25
C GLY A 219 -14.51 -1.19 -14.93
N PHE A 220 -14.56 -1.78 -16.12
CA PHE A 220 -15.82 -2.04 -16.83
C PHE A 220 -16.68 -3.09 -16.12
N ILE A 221 -16.10 -4.20 -15.65
CA ILE A 221 -16.82 -5.23 -14.90
C ILE A 221 -17.46 -4.63 -13.65
N ARG A 222 -16.70 -3.82 -12.88
CA ARG A 222 -17.22 -3.12 -11.70
C ARG A 222 -18.38 -2.19 -12.08
N LEU A 223 -18.22 -1.39 -13.13
CA LEU A 223 -19.27 -0.48 -13.57
C LEU A 223 -20.56 -1.24 -13.95
N LEU A 224 -20.45 -2.33 -14.71
CA LEU A 224 -21.59 -3.14 -15.11
C LEU A 224 -22.23 -3.86 -13.91
N SER A 225 -21.41 -4.40 -13.00
CA SER A 225 -21.89 -5.10 -11.81
C SER A 225 -22.63 -4.18 -10.86
N VAL A 226 -22.11 -2.98 -10.59
CA VAL A 226 -22.75 -2.06 -9.64
C VAL A 226 -24.05 -1.50 -10.21
N LYS A 227 -24.06 -1.15 -11.50
CA LYS A 227 -25.29 -0.71 -12.18
C LYS A 227 -26.34 -1.82 -12.35
N GLY A 228 -25.89 -3.07 -12.52
CA GLY A 228 -26.79 -4.22 -12.66
C GLY A 228 -27.37 -4.73 -11.34
N LEU A 229 -26.73 -4.44 -10.20
CA LEU A 229 -27.13 -4.94 -8.87
C LEU A 229 -27.82 -3.88 -7.98
N GLU A 230 -28.07 -2.66 -8.48
CA GLU A 230 -28.65 -1.53 -7.73
C GLU A 230 -27.98 -1.25 -6.36
N TYR A 231 -26.68 -1.51 -6.27
CA TYR A 231 -25.91 -1.24 -5.06
C TYR A 231 -25.87 0.27 -4.79
N ALA A 232 -25.87 0.69 -3.53
CA ALA A 232 -25.78 2.11 -3.18
C ALA A 232 -24.42 2.68 -3.68
N GLU A 233 -24.45 3.50 -4.72
CA GLU A 233 -23.27 4.16 -5.25
C GLU A 233 -23.04 5.50 -4.54
N HIS A 234 -21.92 5.64 -3.84
CA HIS A 234 -21.43 6.96 -3.44
C HIS A 234 -20.82 7.67 -4.65
N VAL A 235 -21.68 8.32 -5.43
CA VAL A 235 -21.31 9.08 -6.64
C VAL A 235 -20.31 10.21 -6.32
N SER A 236 -20.20 10.62 -5.06
CA SER A 236 -19.22 11.58 -4.56
C SER A 236 -17.78 11.07 -4.54
N GLU A 237 -17.53 9.76 -4.65
CA GLU A 237 -16.16 9.23 -4.62
C GLU A 237 -15.40 9.42 -5.93
N TYR A 238 -16.02 9.06 -7.05
CA TYR A 238 -15.38 9.10 -8.39
C TYR A 238 -16.31 9.66 -9.47
N GLY A 239 -17.62 9.65 -9.25
CA GLY A 239 -18.62 9.98 -10.25
C GLY A 239 -19.51 8.79 -10.59
N VAL A 240 -20.34 8.95 -11.63
CA VAL A 240 -21.37 7.98 -12.03
C VAL A 240 -20.79 6.80 -12.81
N HIS A 241 -19.71 7.03 -13.57
CA HIS A 241 -19.10 6.01 -14.43
C HIS A 241 -17.63 5.76 -14.10
N TRP A 242 -16.96 6.72 -13.47
CA TRP A 242 -15.56 6.58 -13.11
C TRP A 242 -15.41 5.73 -11.85
N ASN A 243 -14.33 4.95 -11.78
CA ASN A 243 -14.00 4.18 -10.59
C ASN A 243 -12.48 4.07 -10.41
N PHE A 244 -12.08 3.55 -9.26
CA PHE A 244 -10.67 3.41 -8.88
C PHE A 244 -9.82 2.62 -9.90
N PHE A 245 -10.38 1.59 -10.55
CA PHE A 245 -9.63 0.80 -11.52
C PHE A 245 -9.35 1.61 -12.80
N PHE A 246 -10.27 2.48 -13.20
CA PHE A 246 -10.01 3.44 -14.29
C PHE A 246 -8.88 4.40 -13.92
N THR A 247 -8.89 4.98 -12.71
CA THR A 247 -7.78 5.81 -12.22
C THR A 247 -6.45 5.05 -12.31
N LEU A 248 -6.35 3.82 -11.79
CA LEU A 248 -5.13 3.03 -11.87
C LEU A 248 -4.72 2.66 -13.30
N GLY A 249 -5.69 2.35 -14.17
CA GLY A 249 -5.42 2.00 -15.56
C GLY A 249 -4.94 3.19 -16.40
N PHE A 250 -5.42 4.40 -16.14
CA PHE A 250 -4.98 5.57 -16.91
C PHE A 250 -3.67 6.18 -16.39
N LEU A 251 -3.26 5.92 -15.15
CA LEU A 251 -2.04 6.50 -14.59
C LEU A 251 -0.77 6.20 -15.42
N PRO A 252 -0.41 4.93 -15.73
CA PRO A 252 0.84 4.65 -16.45
C PRO A 252 0.94 5.30 -17.84
N PRO A 253 -0.09 5.26 -18.70
CA PRO A 253 -0.07 5.98 -19.98
C PRO A 253 0.11 7.50 -19.82
N PHE A 254 -0.60 8.13 -18.86
CA PHE A 254 -0.49 9.57 -18.63
C PHE A 254 0.90 9.94 -18.10
N VAL A 255 1.48 9.13 -17.22
CA VAL A 255 2.86 9.35 -16.76
C VAL A 255 3.85 9.34 -17.92
N ALA A 256 3.72 8.40 -18.87
CA ALA A 256 4.59 8.35 -20.03
C ALA A 256 4.49 9.63 -20.89
N ILE A 257 3.28 10.20 -21.02
CA ILE A 257 3.05 11.46 -21.74
C ILE A 257 3.65 12.65 -20.98
N PHE A 258 3.35 12.78 -19.68
CA PHE A 258 3.84 13.89 -18.86
C PHE A 258 5.37 13.86 -18.73
N GLN A 259 5.99 12.67 -18.62
CA GLN A 259 7.45 12.56 -18.63
C GLN A 259 8.05 13.09 -19.94
N ALA A 260 7.44 12.78 -21.09
CA ALA A 260 7.92 13.29 -22.36
C ALA A 260 7.78 14.82 -22.48
N ILE A 261 6.69 15.40 -21.96
CA ILE A 261 6.45 16.85 -21.97
C ILE A 261 7.43 17.58 -21.04
N PHE A 262 7.74 16.98 -19.90
CA PHE A 262 8.60 17.56 -18.86
C PHE A 262 9.98 16.90 -18.77
N ASP A 263 10.51 16.41 -19.89
CA ASP A 263 11.83 15.73 -19.97
C ASP A 263 13.01 16.62 -19.51
N ILE A 264 12.75 17.90 -19.26
CA ILE A 264 13.69 18.91 -18.75
C ILE A 264 13.86 18.80 -17.22
N ILE A 265 12.87 18.28 -16.48
CA ILE A 265 12.92 18.22 -15.01
C ILE A 265 13.51 16.87 -14.58
N PRO A 266 14.74 16.84 -14.02
CA PRO A 266 15.41 15.58 -13.70
C PRO A 266 14.75 14.82 -12.53
N SER A 267 14.07 15.51 -11.61
CA SER A 267 13.41 14.92 -10.43
C SER A 267 11.90 14.74 -10.64
N HIS A 268 11.40 13.53 -10.41
CA HIS A 268 9.97 13.22 -10.54
C HIS A 268 9.19 13.76 -9.34
N ALA A 269 9.83 13.90 -8.19
CA ALA A 269 9.25 14.59 -7.03
C ALA A 269 9.06 16.09 -7.30
N ALA A 270 10.01 16.76 -7.97
CA ALA A 270 9.84 18.16 -8.37
C ALA A 270 8.69 18.31 -9.38
N LEU A 271 8.58 17.41 -10.36
CA LEU A 271 7.45 17.38 -11.28
C LEU A 271 6.12 17.14 -10.55
N ALA A 272 6.10 16.23 -9.56
CA ALA A 272 4.92 15.98 -8.74
C ALA A 272 4.49 17.26 -7.99
N LEU A 273 5.42 17.96 -7.35
CA LEU A 273 5.18 19.21 -6.63
C LEU A 273 4.69 20.33 -7.56
N LEU A 274 5.28 20.47 -8.75
CA LEU A 274 4.84 21.44 -9.75
C LEU A 274 3.42 21.12 -10.23
N LEU A 275 3.13 19.86 -10.54
CA LEU A 275 1.80 19.42 -10.98
C LEU A 275 0.73 19.65 -9.91
N VAL A 276 0.98 19.25 -8.67
CA VAL A 276 -0.01 19.42 -7.59
C VAL A 276 -0.10 20.89 -7.12
N GLY A 277 1.01 21.64 -7.16
CA GLY A 277 1.02 23.07 -6.82
C GLY A 277 0.23 23.88 -7.84
N THR A 278 0.42 23.63 -9.14
CA THR A 278 -0.39 24.25 -10.19
C THR A 278 -1.86 23.84 -10.09
N TYR A 279 -2.15 22.57 -9.83
CA TYR A 279 -3.52 22.11 -9.58
C TYR A 279 -4.18 22.80 -8.39
N GLN A 280 -3.46 22.96 -7.28
CA GLN A 280 -3.95 23.68 -6.11
C GLN A 280 -4.20 25.16 -6.39
N ALA A 281 -3.31 25.82 -7.15
CA ALA A 281 -3.51 27.20 -7.58
C ALA A 281 -4.76 27.33 -8.48
N LEU A 282 -5.01 26.37 -9.38
CA LEU A 282 -6.23 26.34 -10.17
C LEU A 282 -7.47 26.12 -9.31
N LEU A 283 -7.41 25.27 -8.29
CA LEU A 283 -8.53 25.05 -7.37
C LEU A 283 -8.90 26.31 -6.58
N GLU A 284 -7.93 27.10 -6.14
CA GLU A 284 -8.21 28.32 -5.34
C GLU A 284 -8.51 29.56 -6.21
N ASN A 285 -7.86 29.70 -7.38
CA ASN A 285 -8.00 30.90 -8.21
C ASN A 285 -9.12 30.81 -9.26
N THR A 286 -9.75 29.65 -9.43
CA THR A 286 -10.80 29.46 -10.44
C THR A 286 -12.07 28.86 -9.84
N ALA A 287 -13.16 28.83 -10.63
CA ALA A 287 -14.40 28.16 -10.24
C ALA A 287 -14.29 26.62 -10.14
N LEU A 288 -13.11 26.04 -10.38
CA LEU A 288 -12.92 24.59 -10.44
C LEU A 288 -13.28 23.88 -9.12
N LYS A 289 -12.91 24.44 -7.97
CA LYS A 289 -13.26 23.87 -6.65
C LYS A 289 -14.77 23.81 -6.45
N GLY A 290 -15.49 24.88 -6.79
CA GLY A 290 -16.96 24.89 -6.81
C GLY A 290 -17.53 23.90 -7.82
N PHE A 291 -16.95 23.83 -9.01
CA PHE A 291 -17.39 22.91 -10.05
C PHE A 291 -17.31 21.44 -9.62
N VAL A 292 -16.22 21.02 -8.98
CA VAL A 292 -16.05 19.63 -8.52
C VAL A 292 -16.98 19.29 -7.36
N LEU A 293 -17.26 20.25 -6.47
CA LEU A 293 -18.07 19.99 -5.27
C LEU A 293 -19.58 20.08 -5.53
N THR A 294 -20.06 21.10 -6.24
CA THR A 294 -21.50 21.49 -6.23
C THR A 294 -22.16 21.58 -7.60
N ALA A 295 -21.42 21.64 -8.72
CA ALA A 295 -22.03 21.70 -10.07
C ALA A 295 -23.07 20.58 -10.35
N PRO A 296 -24.08 20.84 -11.18
CA PRO A 296 -25.05 19.84 -11.59
C PRO A 296 -24.41 18.80 -12.53
N ARG A 297 -24.90 17.55 -12.48
CA ARG A 297 -24.44 16.43 -13.32
C ARG A 297 -25.25 16.38 -14.63
N VAL A 298 -24.89 17.22 -15.60
CA VAL A 298 -25.58 17.34 -16.90
C VAL A 298 -24.86 16.60 -18.03
N ASP A 299 -23.54 16.79 -18.13
CA ASP A 299 -22.69 16.20 -19.18
C ASP A 299 -21.80 15.08 -18.63
N LEU A 300 -21.26 14.22 -19.52
CA LEU A 300 -20.39 13.11 -19.15
C LEU A 300 -19.19 13.53 -18.28
N ILE A 301 -18.63 14.71 -18.51
CA ILE A 301 -17.54 15.28 -17.69
C ILE A 301 -18.06 15.64 -16.30
N SER A 302 -19.20 16.33 -16.20
CA SER A 302 -19.79 16.71 -14.92
C SER A 302 -20.26 15.49 -14.10
N MET A 303 -20.68 14.40 -14.77
CA MET A 303 -21.03 13.14 -14.13
C MET A 303 -19.82 12.44 -13.48
N ASN A 304 -18.61 12.70 -13.98
CA ASN A 304 -17.36 12.05 -13.56
C ASN A 304 -16.30 13.03 -13.02
N ARG A 305 -16.71 14.26 -12.71
CA ARG A 305 -15.83 15.36 -12.33
C ARG A 305 -14.92 15.00 -11.16
N GLU A 306 -15.43 14.26 -10.16
CA GLU A 306 -14.63 13.89 -9.00
C GLU A 306 -13.44 13.03 -9.42
N GLY A 307 -13.67 11.98 -10.22
CA GLY A 307 -12.63 11.09 -10.73
C GLY A 307 -11.68 11.76 -11.71
N ILE A 308 -12.19 12.60 -12.63
CA ILE A 308 -11.38 13.28 -13.65
C ILE A 308 -10.43 14.31 -13.03
N PHE A 309 -10.93 15.17 -12.13
CA PHE A 309 -10.09 16.23 -11.57
C PHE A 309 -9.18 15.72 -10.45
N SER A 310 -9.63 14.74 -9.65
CA SER A 310 -8.74 14.09 -8.67
C SER A 310 -7.62 13.27 -9.32
N PHE A 311 -7.76 12.90 -10.59
CA PHE A 311 -6.72 12.21 -11.36
C PHE A 311 -5.38 12.97 -11.38
N ILE A 312 -5.42 14.31 -11.39
CA ILE A 312 -4.21 15.15 -11.37
C ILE A 312 -3.44 14.95 -10.05
N GLY A 313 -4.15 14.93 -8.92
CA GLY A 313 -3.56 14.63 -7.61
C GLY A 313 -3.00 13.20 -7.53
N TYR A 314 -3.74 12.21 -8.06
CA TYR A 314 -3.24 10.83 -8.12
C TYR A 314 -2.01 10.69 -9.04
N LEU A 315 -1.94 11.44 -10.13
CA LEU A 315 -0.77 11.49 -11.01
C LEU A 315 0.46 12.02 -10.24
N ALA A 316 0.30 13.06 -9.42
CA ALA A 316 1.37 13.56 -8.56
C ALA A 316 1.81 12.52 -7.52
N ILE A 317 0.88 11.81 -6.87
CA ILE A 317 1.20 10.71 -5.92
C ILE A 317 2.00 9.61 -6.62
N PHE A 318 1.59 9.25 -7.84
CA PHE A 318 2.30 8.22 -8.63
C PHE A 318 3.73 8.66 -8.95
N LEU A 319 3.92 9.90 -9.40
CA LEU A 319 5.24 10.46 -9.70
C LEU A 319 6.14 10.52 -8.46
N ALA A 320 5.60 10.91 -7.30
CA ALA A 320 6.32 10.90 -6.02
C ALA A 320 6.77 9.47 -5.64
N GLY A 321 5.88 8.48 -5.78
CA GLY A 321 6.23 7.07 -5.56
C GLY A 321 7.29 6.56 -6.55
N GLN A 322 7.21 6.98 -7.81
CA GLN A 322 8.19 6.61 -8.83
C GLN A 322 9.57 7.22 -8.57
N ASP A 323 9.62 8.45 -8.05
CA ASP A 323 10.86 9.10 -7.62
C ASP A 323 11.54 8.27 -6.51
N LEU A 324 10.81 7.95 -5.45
CA LEU A 324 11.31 7.08 -4.37
C LEU A 324 11.74 5.70 -4.91
N GLY A 325 10.96 5.13 -5.83
CA GLY A 325 11.25 3.87 -6.51
C GLY A 325 12.64 3.84 -7.17
N LYS A 326 13.08 4.96 -7.76
CA LYS A 326 14.40 5.07 -8.40
C LYS A 326 15.56 5.02 -7.42
N PHE A 327 15.35 5.37 -6.16
CA PHE A 327 16.37 5.30 -5.12
C PHE A 327 16.39 3.95 -4.40
N ILE A 328 15.22 3.32 -4.20
CA ILE A 328 15.10 2.12 -3.34
C ILE A 328 15.25 0.79 -4.09
N ILE A 329 14.93 0.75 -5.39
CA ILE A 329 14.94 -0.50 -6.19
C ILE A 329 16.33 -0.91 -6.69
N PRO A 330 17.21 0.02 -7.15
CA PRO A 330 18.55 -0.34 -7.59
C PRO A 330 19.34 -1.08 -6.51
N ARG A 331 20.26 -1.95 -6.94
CA ARG A 331 21.16 -2.66 -6.01
C ARG A 331 22.21 -1.70 -5.43
N ASN A 332 22.78 -0.85 -6.28
CA ASN A 332 23.73 0.19 -5.91
C ASN A 332 23.07 1.56 -6.10
N ILE A 333 23.01 2.37 -5.03
CA ILE A 333 22.49 3.75 -5.10
C ILE A 333 23.52 4.68 -5.72
N THR A 334 24.79 4.52 -5.32
CA THR A 334 25.93 5.26 -5.82
C THR A 334 26.76 4.36 -6.72
N SER A 335 27.09 4.81 -7.94
CA SER A 335 27.93 4.06 -8.89
C SER A 335 29.42 4.03 -8.50
N SER A 336 29.79 4.53 -7.31
CA SER A 336 31.18 4.56 -6.85
C SER A 336 31.66 3.15 -6.52
N SER A 337 32.70 2.71 -7.23
CA SER A 337 33.35 1.40 -7.13
C SER A 337 33.87 1.06 -5.73
N ASN A 338 33.97 2.05 -4.83
CA ASN A 338 34.53 1.90 -3.48
C ASN A 338 33.46 1.91 -2.36
N SER A 339 32.17 1.91 -2.70
CA SER A 339 31.11 1.94 -1.69
C SER A 339 30.89 0.56 -1.04
N THR A 340 31.10 0.46 0.28
CA THR A 340 30.81 -0.77 1.04
C THR A 340 29.29 -1.01 1.14
N ALA A 341 28.87 -2.28 1.30
CA ALA A 341 27.46 -2.63 1.46
C ALA A 341 26.78 -1.88 2.64
N GLY A 342 27.53 -1.65 3.73
CA GLY A 342 27.08 -0.86 4.87
C GLY A 342 26.86 0.62 4.53
N MET A 343 27.76 1.22 3.73
CA MET A 343 27.62 2.61 3.28
C MET A 343 26.40 2.76 2.36
N GLN A 344 26.20 1.84 1.41
CA GLN A 344 25.03 1.87 0.52
C GLN A 344 23.70 1.77 1.31
N ARG A 345 23.67 0.94 2.35
CA ARG A 345 22.52 0.80 3.24
C ARG A 345 22.25 2.06 4.06
N ASN A 346 23.28 2.68 4.62
CA ASN A 346 23.12 3.93 5.36
C ASN A 346 22.64 5.06 4.43
N THR A 347 23.17 5.13 3.20
CA THR A 347 22.69 6.05 2.17
C THR A 347 21.22 5.80 1.81
N LEU A 348 20.79 4.54 1.69
CA LEU A 348 19.39 4.19 1.46
C LEU A 348 18.49 4.75 2.57
N LEU A 349 18.82 4.45 3.82
CA LEU A 349 18.05 4.88 4.99
C LEU A 349 17.99 6.40 5.08
N MET A 350 19.13 7.08 4.92
CA MET A 350 19.19 8.54 4.91
C MET A 350 18.37 9.13 3.77
N THR A 351 18.42 8.54 2.57
CA THR A 351 17.65 9.04 1.42
C THR A 351 16.15 8.95 1.68
N ILE A 352 15.66 7.80 2.18
CA ILE A 352 14.24 7.62 2.51
C ILE A 352 13.84 8.56 3.66
N ALA A 353 14.68 8.71 4.68
CA ALA A 353 14.42 9.59 5.82
C ALA A 353 14.37 11.08 5.43
N VAL A 354 15.28 11.53 4.57
CA VAL A 354 15.28 12.90 4.04
C VAL A 354 14.00 13.16 3.24
N TRP A 355 13.62 12.25 2.35
CA TRP A 355 12.36 12.38 1.60
C TRP A 355 11.13 12.37 2.53
N ALA A 356 11.07 11.46 3.50
CA ALA A 356 9.99 11.43 4.50
C ALA A 356 9.90 12.76 5.26
N GLY A 357 11.05 13.31 5.66
CA GLY A 357 11.15 14.63 6.31
C GLY A 357 10.68 15.77 5.42
N ILE A 358 11.15 15.83 4.17
CA ILE A 358 10.73 16.86 3.20
C ILE A 358 9.21 16.84 2.99
N TRP A 359 8.61 15.67 2.72
CA TRP A 359 7.16 15.56 2.53
C TRP A 359 6.39 15.96 3.79
N THR A 360 6.90 15.61 4.98
CA THR A 360 6.28 15.98 6.26
C THR A 360 6.36 17.49 6.50
N VAL A 361 7.52 18.10 6.28
CA VAL A 361 7.71 19.56 6.43
C VAL A 361 6.78 20.30 5.47
N LEU A 362 6.76 19.92 4.19
CA LEU A 362 5.87 20.52 3.20
C LEU A 362 4.39 20.35 3.60
N TYR A 363 3.99 19.17 4.07
CA TYR A 363 2.64 18.94 4.58
C TYR A 363 2.32 19.91 5.72
N THR A 364 3.18 19.98 6.74
CA THR A 364 2.95 20.86 7.90
C THR A 364 2.90 22.34 7.53
N ILE A 365 3.73 22.80 6.60
CA ILE A 365 3.71 24.18 6.10
C ILE A 365 2.39 24.44 5.37
N VAL A 366 1.93 23.55 4.51
CA VAL A 366 0.70 23.76 3.73
C VAL A 366 -0.55 23.75 4.61
N THR A 367 -0.59 22.90 5.65
CA THR A 367 -1.75 22.78 6.55
C THR A 367 -1.74 23.76 7.72
N SER A 368 -0.60 24.35 8.05
CA SER A 368 -0.49 25.29 9.18
C SER A 368 -1.27 26.57 8.90
N TYR A 369 -2.07 27.01 9.86
CA TYR A 369 -2.77 28.30 9.80
C TYR A 369 -1.81 29.49 10.05
N ASN A 370 -0.78 29.30 10.87
CA ASN A 370 0.09 30.39 11.33
C ASN A 370 1.24 30.70 10.36
N TYR A 371 1.76 29.67 9.69
CA TYR A 371 2.96 29.77 8.83
C TYR A 371 2.67 29.41 7.36
N GLY A 372 1.41 29.13 7.04
CA GLY A 372 1.02 28.36 5.86
C GLY A 372 -0.20 28.87 5.13
N LEU A 373 -0.69 28.05 4.21
CA LEU A 373 -1.88 28.34 3.40
C LEU A 373 -3.20 27.96 4.11
N GLY A 374 -3.13 27.37 5.31
CA GLY A 374 -4.32 26.93 6.07
C GLY A 374 -5.20 25.92 5.32
N LEU A 375 -4.62 25.15 4.38
CA LEU A 375 -5.38 24.24 3.54
C LEU A 375 -5.76 22.96 4.29
N THR A 376 -7.02 22.56 4.16
CA THR A 376 -7.53 21.31 4.71
C THR A 376 -7.35 20.15 3.73
N VAL A 377 -7.17 18.93 4.25
CA VAL A 377 -6.98 17.73 3.42
C VAL A 377 -8.30 17.34 2.76
N SER A 378 -8.28 17.07 1.46
CA SER A 378 -9.43 16.51 0.73
C SER A 378 -9.01 15.38 -0.20
N ARG A 379 -9.42 14.15 0.13
CA ARG A 379 -9.29 12.98 -0.76
C ARG A 379 -10.12 13.16 -2.03
N ARG A 380 -11.35 13.67 -1.91
CA ARG A 380 -12.28 13.84 -3.04
C ARG A 380 -11.70 14.74 -4.13
N LEU A 381 -10.99 15.79 -3.74
CA LEU A 381 -10.27 16.66 -4.67
C LEU A 381 -8.87 16.14 -5.02
N ALA A 382 -8.32 15.21 -4.24
CA ALA A 382 -6.91 14.84 -4.26
C ALA A 382 -5.98 16.07 -4.26
N ASN A 383 -6.25 17.00 -3.34
CA ASN A 383 -5.61 18.30 -3.28
C ASN A 383 -4.15 18.25 -2.76
N LEU A 384 -3.46 19.40 -2.76
CA LEU A 384 -2.05 19.49 -2.33
C LEU A 384 -1.77 18.84 -0.96
N PRO A 385 -2.45 19.20 0.14
CA PRO A 385 -2.18 18.60 1.44
C PRO A 385 -2.45 17.09 1.47
N TYR A 386 -3.43 16.57 0.71
CA TYR A 386 -3.65 15.14 0.57
C TYR A 386 -2.45 14.43 -0.10
N VAL A 387 -1.95 14.96 -1.22
CA VAL A 387 -0.80 14.39 -1.93
C VAL A 387 0.45 14.36 -1.04
N LEU A 388 0.73 15.46 -0.34
CA LEU A 388 1.87 15.57 0.56
C LEU A 388 1.75 14.59 1.74
N TRP A 389 0.55 14.48 2.32
CA TRP A 389 0.28 13.54 3.40
C TRP A 389 0.48 12.09 2.98
N VAL A 390 -0.05 11.70 1.81
CA VAL A 390 0.11 10.35 1.26
C VAL A 390 1.58 10.05 1.00
N ALA A 391 2.34 10.98 0.41
CA ALA A 391 3.76 10.78 0.17
C ALA A 391 4.54 10.63 1.50
N ALA A 392 4.27 11.50 2.48
CA ALA A 392 4.91 11.45 3.80
C ALA A 392 4.65 10.13 4.52
N PHE A 393 3.37 9.74 4.64
CA PHE A 393 2.96 8.51 5.31
C PHE A 393 3.63 7.27 4.72
N ASN A 394 3.61 7.13 3.39
CA ASN A 394 4.19 5.94 2.76
C ASN A 394 5.72 5.93 2.86
N CYS A 395 6.38 7.10 2.80
CA CYS A 395 7.83 7.18 3.04
C CYS A 395 8.19 6.74 4.48
N TRP A 396 7.43 7.20 5.49
CA TRP A 396 7.65 6.80 6.89
C TRP A 396 7.43 5.30 7.12
N GLN A 397 6.38 4.72 6.54
CA GLN A 397 6.13 3.29 6.65
C GLN A 397 7.23 2.46 5.97
N ILE A 398 7.64 2.85 4.76
CA ILE A 398 8.76 2.20 4.06
C ILE A 398 10.06 2.34 4.86
N LEU A 399 10.32 3.50 5.45
CA LEU A 399 11.49 3.71 6.31
C LEU A 399 11.47 2.75 7.51
N ALA A 400 10.34 2.65 8.20
CA ALA A 400 10.19 1.77 9.36
C ALA A 400 10.50 0.31 9.01
N PHE A 401 9.90 -0.22 7.93
CA PHE A 401 10.22 -1.58 7.47
C PHE A 401 11.67 -1.73 7.01
N CYS A 402 12.25 -0.73 6.35
CA CYS A 402 13.65 -0.76 5.91
C CYS A 402 14.63 -0.76 7.09
N VAL A 403 14.31 -0.04 8.18
CA VAL A 403 15.10 -0.05 9.43
C VAL A 403 15.04 -1.43 10.08
N ILE A 404 13.86 -2.02 10.20
CA ILE A 404 13.68 -3.37 10.75
C ILE A 404 14.50 -4.40 9.94
N ASP A 405 14.36 -4.39 8.62
CA ASP A 405 15.13 -5.27 7.73
C ASP A 405 16.64 -5.10 7.90
N THR A 406 17.11 -3.86 8.00
CA THR A 406 18.52 -3.52 8.15
C THR A 406 19.11 -4.07 9.45
N ILE A 407 18.35 -4.02 10.53
CA ILE A 407 18.81 -4.45 11.87
C ILE A 407 18.78 -5.98 11.98
N PHE A 408 17.70 -6.62 11.56
CA PHE A 408 17.47 -8.05 11.82
C PHE A 408 17.94 -8.98 10.70
N PHE A 409 18.04 -8.49 9.47
CA PHE A 409 18.37 -9.30 8.29
C PHE A 409 19.53 -8.74 7.45
N PRO A 410 20.70 -8.42 8.04
CA PRO A 410 21.84 -7.90 7.29
C PRO A 410 22.38 -8.89 6.24
N ALA A 411 22.11 -10.19 6.41
CA ALA A 411 22.54 -11.24 5.49
C ALA A 411 22.02 -11.06 4.05
N PHE A 412 20.84 -10.44 3.88
CA PHE A 412 20.29 -10.15 2.55
C PHE A 412 21.16 -9.13 1.79
N TYR A 413 21.58 -8.06 2.48
CA TYR A 413 22.39 -6.99 1.88
C TYR A 413 23.84 -7.40 1.64
N ASN A 414 24.34 -8.37 2.41
CA ASN A 414 25.70 -8.91 2.29
C ASN A 414 25.78 -10.14 1.34
N ALA A 415 24.68 -10.51 0.68
CA ALA A 415 24.63 -11.68 -0.20
C ALA A 415 25.47 -11.47 -1.47
N ALA A 416 26.45 -12.36 -1.67
CA ALA A 416 27.35 -12.36 -2.83
C ALA A 416 26.73 -13.05 -4.06
N ASP A 417 25.87 -14.06 -3.84
CA ASP A 417 25.28 -14.88 -4.90
C ASP A 417 23.76 -14.76 -4.93
N ALA A 418 23.15 -14.88 -6.13
CA ALA A 418 21.70 -14.83 -6.32
C ALA A 418 20.94 -15.88 -5.47
N ARG A 419 21.56 -17.06 -5.26
CA ARG A 419 21.01 -18.10 -4.40
C ARG A 419 20.98 -17.68 -2.93
N SER A 420 22.09 -17.14 -2.43
CA SER A 420 22.19 -16.66 -1.05
C SER A 420 21.25 -15.48 -0.78
N GLU A 421 21.04 -14.62 -1.77
CA GLU A 421 20.07 -13.52 -1.71
C GLU A 421 18.64 -14.05 -1.63
N LYS A 422 18.30 -15.07 -2.44
CA LYS A 422 16.96 -15.70 -2.39
C LYS A 422 16.70 -16.37 -1.04
N GLU A 423 17.65 -17.15 -0.53
CA GLU A 423 17.53 -17.81 0.77
C GLU A 423 17.42 -16.78 1.93
N ALA A 424 18.14 -15.66 1.84
CA ALA A 424 18.04 -14.56 2.80
C ALA A 424 16.70 -13.83 2.69
N TYR A 425 16.21 -13.58 1.48
CA TYR A 425 14.89 -12.98 1.22
C TYR A 425 13.74 -13.82 1.80
N GLU A 426 13.79 -15.15 1.59
CA GLU A 426 12.82 -16.07 2.17
C GLU A 426 12.93 -16.16 3.70
N ALA A 427 14.12 -15.91 4.27
CA ALA A 427 14.30 -15.84 5.71
C ALA A 427 13.75 -14.55 6.33
N SER A 428 13.81 -13.43 5.60
CA SER A 428 13.48 -12.09 6.08
C SER A 428 12.06 -11.64 5.76
N THR A 429 11.27 -12.45 5.04
CA THR A 429 9.91 -12.11 4.65
C THR A 429 8.91 -13.07 5.28
N SER A 430 7.87 -12.54 5.92
CA SER A 430 6.69 -13.31 6.35
C SER A 430 6.06 -14.04 5.17
N PHE A 431 5.65 -15.28 5.40
CA PHE A 431 5.05 -16.10 4.36
C PHE A 431 3.67 -15.53 3.98
N VAL A 432 2.90 -15.08 4.96
CA VAL A 432 1.61 -14.40 4.75
C VAL A 432 1.81 -13.11 3.96
N LEU A 433 2.75 -12.24 4.36
CA LEU A 433 2.99 -10.97 3.64
C LEU A 433 3.46 -11.17 2.20
N LYS A 434 4.32 -12.18 1.98
CA LYS A 434 4.77 -12.56 0.64
C LYS A 434 3.59 -13.00 -0.23
N ALA A 435 2.71 -13.85 0.31
CA ALA A 435 1.53 -14.35 -0.41
C ALA A 435 0.58 -13.22 -0.82
N TYR A 436 0.29 -12.29 0.10
CA TYR A 436 -0.53 -11.10 -0.19
C TYR A 436 0.08 -10.18 -1.25
N ASN A 437 1.41 -9.99 -1.23
CA ASN A 437 2.07 -9.15 -2.23
C ASN A 437 2.15 -9.80 -3.62
N ARG A 438 2.34 -11.13 -3.70
CA ARG A 438 2.56 -11.84 -4.97
C ARG A 438 1.39 -11.70 -5.95
N ASN A 439 0.17 -11.88 -5.46
CA ASN A 439 -1.06 -11.81 -6.27
C ASN A 439 -2.02 -10.72 -5.76
N GLY A 440 -1.47 -9.55 -5.39
CA GLY A 440 -2.22 -8.52 -4.68
C GLY A 440 -3.53 -8.11 -5.33
N LEU A 441 -3.58 -7.94 -6.66
CA LEU A 441 -4.83 -7.58 -7.35
C LEU A 441 -5.88 -8.70 -7.28
N ALA A 442 -5.48 -9.95 -7.48
CA ALA A 442 -6.41 -11.08 -7.41
C ALA A 442 -6.96 -11.24 -5.98
N VAL A 443 -6.10 -11.12 -4.96
CA VAL A 443 -6.51 -11.14 -3.55
C VAL A 443 -7.48 -10.00 -3.26
N PHE A 444 -7.22 -8.79 -3.78
CA PHE A 444 -8.13 -7.65 -3.65
C PHE A 444 -9.51 -7.92 -4.27
N LEU A 445 -9.56 -8.52 -5.46
CA LEU A 445 -10.84 -8.85 -6.11
C LEU A 445 -11.64 -9.88 -5.32
N ILE A 446 -10.98 -10.96 -4.86
CA ILE A 446 -11.61 -12.00 -4.03
C ILE A 446 -12.14 -11.39 -2.73
N ALA A 447 -11.36 -10.51 -2.11
CA ALA A 447 -11.76 -9.79 -0.92
C ALA A 447 -13.02 -8.94 -1.16
N ASN A 448 -13.11 -8.19 -2.27
CA ASN A 448 -14.30 -7.41 -2.61
C ASN A 448 -15.53 -8.29 -2.87
N LEU A 449 -15.37 -9.42 -3.57
CA LEU A 449 -16.46 -10.36 -3.82
C LEU A 449 -16.99 -10.97 -2.52
N LEU A 450 -16.08 -11.39 -1.63
CA LEU A 450 -16.45 -11.91 -0.32
C LEU A 450 -17.09 -10.84 0.57
N THR A 451 -16.66 -9.58 0.48
CA THR A 451 -17.33 -8.46 1.17
C THR A 451 -18.76 -8.29 0.69
N GLY A 452 -18.98 -8.33 -0.63
CA GLY A 452 -20.34 -8.31 -1.21
C GLY A 452 -21.19 -9.47 -0.71
N LEU A 453 -20.63 -10.69 -0.67
CA LEU A 453 -21.31 -11.88 -0.15
C LEU A 453 -21.71 -11.71 1.32
N VAL A 454 -20.80 -11.24 2.18
CA VAL A 454 -21.10 -10.99 3.61
C VAL A 454 -22.19 -9.94 3.76
N ASN A 455 -22.12 -8.85 2.99
CA ASN A 455 -23.12 -7.77 3.03
C ASN A 455 -24.52 -8.19 2.58
N MET A 456 -24.62 -9.20 1.70
CA MET A 456 -25.90 -9.75 1.24
C MET A 456 -26.45 -10.84 2.18
N THR A 457 -25.59 -11.49 2.96
CA THR A 457 -25.97 -12.64 3.80
C THR A 457 -26.20 -12.27 5.27
N ILE A 458 -25.51 -11.24 5.78
CA ILE A 458 -25.53 -10.86 7.20
C ILE A 458 -25.93 -9.38 7.33
N PRO A 459 -26.89 -9.03 8.21
CA PRO A 459 -27.20 -7.65 8.52
C PRO A 459 -26.06 -7.03 9.38
N THR A 460 -24.99 -6.57 8.72
CA THR A 460 -23.76 -6.08 9.35
C THR A 460 -23.97 -4.95 10.37
N LEU A 461 -24.96 -4.07 10.13
CA LEU A 461 -25.32 -2.98 11.05
C LEU A 461 -25.90 -3.45 12.39
N ASP A 462 -26.56 -4.62 12.40
CA ASP A 462 -27.28 -5.16 13.56
C ASP A 462 -26.48 -6.28 14.25
N ALA A 463 -25.31 -6.64 13.70
CA ALA A 463 -24.43 -7.65 14.27
C ALA A 463 -23.84 -7.19 15.61
N THR A 464 -23.86 -8.08 16.60
CA THR A 464 -23.20 -7.84 17.89
C THR A 464 -21.68 -7.82 17.73
N PRO A 465 -20.91 -7.21 18.65
CA PRO A 465 -19.44 -7.18 18.56
C PRO A 465 -18.79 -8.55 18.40
N VAL A 466 -19.33 -9.59 19.06
CA VAL A 466 -18.82 -10.97 18.98
C VAL A 466 -19.07 -11.56 17.60
N VAL A 467 -20.27 -11.39 17.05
CA VAL A 467 -20.60 -11.85 15.69
C VAL A 467 -19.76 -11.10 14.66
N ALA A 468 -19.63 -9.78 14.79
CA ALA A 468 -18.81 -8.96 13.91
C ALA A 468 -17.35 -9.43 13.89
N MET A 469 -16.74 -9.66 15.07
CA MET A 469 -15.37 -10.16 15.16
C MET A 469 -15.23 -11.57 14.57
N GLY A 470 -16.16 -12.47 14.85
CA GLY A 470 -16.17 -13.82 14.28
C GLY A 470 -16.23 -13.81 12.75
N VAL A 471 -17.10 -12.96 12.17
CA VAL A 471 -17.21 -12.81 10.71
C VAL A 471 -15.94 -12.20 10.12
N LEU A 472 -15.36 -11.18 10.74
CA LEU A 472 -14.12 -10.56 10.27
C LEU A 472 -12.93 -11.52 10.32
N LEU A 473 -12.82 -12.34 11.37
CA LEU A 473 -11.80 -13.38 11.48
C LEU A 473 -12.00 -14.47 10.41
N ALA A 474 -13.23 -14.96 10.22
CA ALA A 474 -13.53 -15.96 9.21
C ALA A 474 -13.24 -15.45 7.78
N TYR A 475 -13.63 -14.21 7.50
CA TYR A 475 -13.36 -13.54 6.22
C TYR A 475 -11.86 -13.40 5.97
N THR A 476 -11.12 -12.82 6.92
CA THR A 476 -9.68 -12.57 6.76
C THR A 476 -8.87 -13.86 6.69
N ALA A 477 -9.25 -14.90 7.45
CA ALA A 477 -8.67 -16.23 7.37
C ALA A 477 -8.92 -16.88 6.01
N THR A 478 -10.13 -16.74 5.45
CA THR A 478 -10.47 -17.25 4.12
C THR A 478 -9.63 -16.58 3.04
N VAL A 479 -9.56 -15.23 3.05
CA VAL A 479 -8.75 -14.47 2.08
C VAL A 479 -7.26 -14.81 2.21
N THR A 480 -6.75 -14.93 3.44
CA THR A 480 -5.35 -15.33 3.68
C THR A 480 -5.09 -16.74 3.16
N GLY A 481 -5.99 -17.69 3.43
CA GLY A 481 -5.90 -19.06 2.95
C GLY A 481 -5.80 -19.13 1.43
N VAL A 482 -6.64 -18.36 0.72
CA VAL A 482 -6.58 -18.29 -0.76
C VAL A 482 -5.26 -17.68 -1.24
N ALA A 483 -4.82 -16.57 -0.65
CA ALA A 483 -3.54 -15.95 -1.02
C ALA A 483 -2.35 -16.92 -0.84
N VAL A 484 -2.35 -17.66 0.27
CA VAL A 484 -1.34 -18.66 0.61
C VAL A 484 -1.40 -19.85 -0.34
N LEU A 485 -2.58 -20.39 -0.64
CA LEU A 485 -2.72 -21.49 -1.60
C LEU A 485 -2.17 -21.09 -2.97
N LEU A 486 -2.46 -19.88 -3.44
CA LEU A 486 -1.89 -19.37 -4.69
C LEU A 486 -0.36 -19.29 -4.67
N ASP A 487 0.26 -18.91 -3.54
CA ASP A 487 1.73 -18.90 -3.42
C ASP A 487 2.32 -20.32 -3.36
N ILE A 488 1.66 -21.26 -2.64
CA ILE A 488 2.09 -22.67 -2.53
C ILE A 488 2.07 -23.37 -3.88
N TYR A 489 1.00 -23.15 -4.67
CA TYR A 489 0.88 -23.73 -6.02
C TYR A 489 1.70 -22.96 -7.07
N ASP A 490 2.50 -21.98 -6.67
CA ASP A 490 3.32 -21.14 -7.53
C ASP A 490 2.53 -20.40 -8.64
N ILE A 491 1.24 -20.17 -8.42
CA ILE A 491 0.35 -19.53 -9.39
C ILE A 491 0.58 -18.01 -9.34
N SER A 492 0.96 -17.43 -10.48
CA SER A 492 1.05 -15.98 -10.65
C SER A 492 -0.02 -15.50 -11.61
N ILE A 493 -1.01 -14.79 -11.08
CA ILE A 493 -2.09 -14.21 -11.87
C ILE A 493 -1.59 -12.86 -12.39
N LYS A 494 -1.19 -12.83 -13.66
CA LYS A 494 -0.82 -11.58 -14.34
C LYS A 494 -2.10 -10.89 -14.81
N LEU A 495 -2.66 -10.07 -13.93
CA LEU A 495 -3.65 -9.05 -14.26
C LEU A 495 -2.94 -7.71 -14.36
#